data_AF-A0A2N8P732-F1
#
_entry.id   AF-A0A2N8P732-F1
#
_cell.length_a   1.000
_cell.length_b   1.000
_cell.length_c   1.000
_cell.angle_alpha   90.00
_cell.angle_beta   90.00
_cell.angle_gamma   90.00
#
_symmetry.space_group_name_H-M   'P 1'
#
loop_
_entity.id
_entity.type
_entity.pdbx_description
1 polymer ?
#
loop_
_entity_poly.entity_id
_entity_poly.type
_entity_poly.pdbx_seq_one_letter_code
_entity_poly.pdbx_strand_id
1 'polypeptide(L)'
;MPTEGGGTEPSSNVPQKPVERRRLRDEKLREHRSHPRYNDAEFALVKNAAALSKMALGGYVAECSLAAARSDDPTAAVADYRAMIKALMAANGKLGHIGGNLNQLTHHLNKDGAWPHPATVQRLLDHVDATVAELDAAIAQVAEGR
;
A
#
# COMPACT_ATOMS: atom_id res chain seq x y z
N MET A 1 -56.85 -41.19 -2.05
CA MET A 1 -55.50 -41.09 -1.45
C MET A 1 -54.48 -40.94 -2.58
N PRO A 2 -53.83 -39.78 -2.71
CA PRO A 2 -52.85 -39.44 -3.76
C PRO A 2 -51.39 -39.54 -3.26
N THR A 3 -50.43 -39.72 -4.16
CA THR A 3 -49.00 -39.37 -3.94
C THR A 3 -48.38 -39.16 -5.32
N GLU A 4 -48.45 -37.92 -5.80
CA GLU A 4 -47.36 -36.92 -5.82
C GLU A 4 -46.33 -37.18 -6.92
N GLY A 5 -46.39 -36.31 -7.93
CA GLY A 5 -45.31 -36.09 -8.86
C GLY A 5 -44.17 -35.32 -8.20
N GLY A 6 -42.96 -35.59 -8.66
CA GLY A 6 -41.76 -34.82 -8.37
C GLY A 6 -40.84 -34.93 -9.58
N GLY A 7 -41.02 -34.01 -10.53
CA GLY A 7 -40.19 -33.90 -11.72
C GLY A 7 -38.73 -33.71 -11.34
N THR A 8 -37.87 -34.54 -11.91
CA THR A 8 -36.43 -34.35 -11.88
C THR A 8 -36.10 -33.23 -12.87
N GLU A 9 -35.85 -32.02 -12.39
CA GLU A 9 -35.29 -30.99 -13.26
C GLU A 9 -33.87 -31.40 -13.70
N PRO A 10 -33.56 -31.39 -15.01
CA PRO A 10 -32.20 -31.64 -15.46
C PRO A 10 -31.35 -30.42 -15.09
N SER A 11 -30.30 -30.69 -14.31
CA SER A 11 -29.23 -29.74 -14.00
C SER A 11 -28.75 -29.06 -15.28
N SER A 12 -28.95 -27.74 -15.36
CA SER A 12 -28.51 -26.92 -16.49
C SER A 12 -26.98 -26.92 -16.54
N ASN A 13 -26.43 -27.83 -17.35
CA ASN A 13 -25.02 -27.87 -17.70
C ASN A 13 -24.74 -26.72 -18.69
N VAL A 14 -24.57 -25.50 -18.17
CA VAL A 14 -24.10 -24.37 -18.97
C VAL A 14 -22.70 -24.72 -19.47
N PRO A 15 -22.44 -24.73 -20.80
CA PRO A 15 -21.11 -24.99 -21.33
C PRO A 15 -20.14 -23.93 -20.79
N GLN A 16 -19.26 -24.33 -19.87
CA GLN A 16 -18.20 -23.45 -19.41
C GLN A 16 -17.25 -23.21 -20.59
N LYS A 17 -17.22 -21.94 -21.03
CA LYS A 17 -16.29 -21.46 -22.06
C LYS A 17 -14.87 -21.93 -21.68
N PRO A 18 -14.09 -22.56 -22.58
CA PRO A 18 -12.76 -23.02 -22.25
C PRO A 18 -11.93 -21.87 -21.70
N VAL A 19 -11.66 -21.89 -20.40
CA VAL A 19 -10.74 -20.94 -19.78
C VAL A 19 -9.36 -21.33 -20.27
N GLU A 20 -8.78 -20.48 -21.11
CA GLU A 20 -7.41 -20.63 -21.57
C GLU A 20 -6.49 -20.72 -20.34
N ARG A 21 -5.92 -21.92 -20.13
CA ARG A 21 -5.10 -22.21 -18.96
C ARG A 21 -3.75 -21.55 -19.16
N ARG A 22 -3.48 -20.49 -18.39
CA ARG A 22 -2.25 -19.69 -18.52
C ARG A 22 -1.01 -20.35 -17.91
N ARG A 23 -1.17 -21.47 -17.20
CA ARG A 23 -0.06 -22.27 -16.65
C ARG A 23 -0.16 -23.70 -17.12
N LEU A 24 1.01 -24.30 -17.36
CA LEU A 24 1.10 -25.74 -17.55
C LEU A 24 0.50 -26.44 -16.32
N ARG A 25 -0.28 -27.49 -16.59
CA ARG A 25 -0.80 -28.35 -15.56
C ARG A 25 0.39 -29.01 -14.87
N ASP A 26 0.43 -28.86 -13.55
CA ASP A 26 1.39 -29.56 -12.71
C ASP A 26 0.88 -30.98 -12.47
N GLU A 27 1.79 -31.96 -12.37
CA GLU A 27 1.40 -33.36 -12.15
C GLU A 27 0.71 -33.54 -10.80
N LYS A 28 1.14 -32.76 -9.81
CA LYS A 28 0.57 -32.74 -8.46
C LYS A 28 -0.15 -31.42 -8.18
N LEU A 29 -1.11 -31.48 -7.26
CA LEU A 29 -1.73 -30.26 -6.76
C LEU A 29 -0.68 -29.41 -6.03
N ARG A 30 -0.71 -28.09 -6.23
CA ARG A 30 0.17 -27.18 -5.51
C ARG A 30 -0.26 -27.08 -4.05
N GLU A 31 0.61 -27.53 -3.15
CA GLU A 31 0.31 -27.64 -1.71
C GLU A 31 0.47 -26.32 -0.95
N HIS A 32 1.39 -25.46 -1.37
CA HIS A 32 1.67 -24.20 -0.68
C HIS A 32 0.71 -23.08 -1.08
N ARG A 33 0.14 -22.40 -0.08
CA ARG A 33 -0.76 -21.25 -0.27
C ARG A 33 -0.36 -20.08 0.61
N SER A 34 -0.31 -18.89 0.02
CA SER A 34 -0.22 -17.61 0.72
C SER A 34 -1.59 -16.95 0.80
N HIS A 35 -1.92 -16.32 1.94
CA HIS A 35 -3.18 -15.60 2.15
C HIS A 35 -2.93 -14.11 2.46
N PRO A 36 -2.64 -13.27 1.45
CA PRO A 36 -2.54 -11.83 1.64
C PRO A 36 -3.84 -11.24 2.17
N ARG A 37 -3.72 -10.23 3.04
CA ARG A 37 -4.83 -9.42 3.53
C ARG A 37 -4.76 -8.04 2.87
N TYR A 38 -5.91 -7.51 2.48
CA TYR A 38 -6.04 -6.21 1.85
C TYR A 38 -7.13 -5.42 2.56
N ASN A 39 -6.96 -4.10 2.67
CA ASN A 39 -8.08 -3.20 2.91
C ASN A 39 -8.90 -2.99 1.62
N ASP A 40 -10.01 -2.27 1.71
CA ASP A 40 -10.94 -2.10 0.59
C ASP A 40 -10.30 -1.41 -0.62
N ALA A 41 -9.45 -0.41 -0.40
CA ALA A 41 -8.78 0.33 -1.47
C ALA A 41 -7.72 -0.54 -2.17
N GLU A 42 -6.89 -1.25 -1.40
CA GLU A 42 -5.92 -2.22 -1.91
C GLU A 42 -6.61 -3.32 -2.71
N PHE A 43 -7.72 -3.86 -2.21
CA PHE A 43 -8.47 -4.92 -2.89
C PHE A 43 -9.06 -4.43 -4.21
N ALA A 44 -9.61 -3.20 -4.24
CA ALA A 44 -10.11 -2.58 -5.46
C ALA A 44 -9.01 -2.38 -6.51
N LEU A 45 -7.81 -1.93 -6.10
CA LEU A 45 -6.66 -1.79 -6.99
C LEU A 45 -6.27 -3.13 -7.63
N VAL A 46 -6.10 -4.18 -6.82
CA VAL A 46 -5.74 -5.51 -7.33
C VAL A 46 -6.84 -6.08 -8.23
N LYS A 47 -8.11 -5.86 -7.90
CA LYS A 47 -9.26 -6.27 -8.74
C LYS A 47 -9.26 -5.58 -10.10
N ASN A 48 -9.00 -4.27 -10.13
CA ASN A 48 -8.93 -3.51 -11.37
C ASN A 48 -7.76 -3.98 -12.23
N ALA A 49 -6.58 -4.18 -11.64
CA ALA A 49 -5.40 -4.67 -12.36
C ALA A 49 -5.60 -6.08 -12.93
N ALA A 50 -6.27 -6.97 -12.17
CA ALA A 50 -6.66 -8.29 -12.66
C ALA A 50 -7.63 -8.20 -13.84
N ALA A 51 -8.62 -7.31 -13.78
CA ALA A 51 -9.57 -7.07 -14.87
C ALA A 51 -8.88 -6.55 -16.14
N LEU A 52 -7.97 -5.59 -16.01
CA LEU A 52 -7.15 -5.08 -17.13
C LEU A 52 -6.29 -6.17 -17.76
N SER A 53 -5.75 -7.08 -16.93
CA SER A 53 -4.97 -8.24 -17.38
C SER A 53 -5.84 -9.41 -17.89
N LYS A 54 -7.17 -9.24 -17.88
CA LYS A 54 -8.17 -10.26 -18.22
C LYS A 54 -8.00 -11.54 -17.40
N MET A 55 -7.64 -11.43 -16.12
CA MET A 55 -7.35 -12.53 -15.21
C MET A 55 -8.39 -12.63 -14.09
N ALA A 56 -8.65 -13.87 -13.63
CA ALA A 56 -9.27 -14.05 -12.33
C ALA A 56 -8.31 -13.54 -11.24
N LEU A 57 -8.86 -12.89 -10.20
CA LEU A 57 -8.09 -12.21 -9.15
C LEU A 57 -6.99 -13.09 -8.54
N GLY A 58 -7.32 -14.32 -8.13
CA GLY A 58 -6.35 -15.23 -7.52
C GLY A 58 -5.24 -15.67 -8.48
N GLY A 59 -5.57 -15.81 -9.78
CA GLY A 59 -4.59 -16.11 -10.81
C GLY A 59 -3.67 -14.92 -11.09
N TYR A 60 -4.22 -13.71 -11.12
CA TYR A 60 -3.45 -12.47 -11.27
C TYR A 60 -2.42 -12.33 -10.13
N VAL A 61 -2.87 -12.43 -8.87
CA VAL A 61 -1.99 -12.31 -7.70
C VAL A 61 -0.88 -13.38 -7.73
N ALA A 62 -1.20 -14.61 -8.11
CA ALA A 62 -0.21 -15.68 -8.21
C ALA A 62 0.81 -15.49 -9.33
N GLU A 63 0.40 -15.01 -10.51
CA GLU A 63 1.34 -14.73 -11.59
C GLU A 63 2.19 -13.50 -11.31
N CYS A 64 1.61 -12.43 -10.76
CA CYS A 64 2.37 -11.22 -10.40
C CYS A 64 3.45 -11.52 -9.36
N SER A 65 3.13 -12.31 -8.34
CA SER A 65 4.13 -12.66 -7.30
C SER A 65 5.24 -13.55 -7.86
N LEU A 66 4.91 -14.51 -8.74
CA LEU A 66 5.91 -15.34 -9.41
C LEU A 66 6.75 -14.56 -10.42
N ALA A 67 6.15 -13.64 -11.18
CA ALA A 67 6.85 -12.78 -12.12
C ALA A 67 7.83 -11.85 -11.38
N ALA A 68 7.39 -11.22 -10.30
CA ALA A 68 8.27 -10.41 -9.45
C ALA A 68 9.42 -11.24 -8.86
N ALA A 69 9.14 -12.44 -8.37
CA ALA A 69 10.17 -13.34 -7.82
C ALA A 69 11.16 -13.86 -8.87
N ARG A 70 10.79 -13.86 -10.15
CA ARG A 70 11.63 -14.31 -11.29
C ARG A 70 12.36 -13.17 -11.99
N SER A 71 12.10 -11.92 -11.61
CA SER A 71 12.82 -10.74 -12.12
C SER A 71 14.32 -10.85 -11.85
N ASP A 72 15.14 -10.21 -12.67
CA ASP A 72 16.60 -10.10 -12.45
C ASP A 72 16.92 -9.37 -11.13
N ASP A 73 16.05 -8.45 -10.73
CA ASP A 73 16.04 -7.86 -9.39
C ASP A 73 14.64 -8.00 -8.76
N PRO A 74 14.40 -9.08 -7.98
CA PRO A 74 13.14 -9.29 -7.27
C PRO A 74 12.89 -8.29 -6.14
N THR A 75 13.92 -7.53 -5.74
CA THR A 75 13.84 -6.59 -4.63
C THR A 75 13.51 -5.18 -5.08
N ALA A 76 13.82 -4.79 -6.32
CA ALA A 76 13.62 -3.45 -6.85
C ALA A 76 12.23 -2.85 -6.52
N ALA A 77 11.16 -3.52 -6.96
CA ALA A 77 9.78 -3.04 -6.74
C ALA A 77 9.41 -2.92 -5.24
N VAL A 78 9.99 -3.78 -4.40
CA VAL A 78 9.77 -3.75 -2.95
C VAL A 78 10.64 -2.69 -2.27
N ALA A 79 11.85 -2.47 -2.78
CA ALA A 79 12.82 -1.52 -2.28
C ALA A 79 12.32 -0.08 -2.46
N ASP A 80 11.77 0.25 -3.63
CA ASP A 80 11.21 1.57 -3.92
C ASP A 80 10.05 1.91 -2.99
N TYR A 81 9.08 0.99 -2.86
CA TYR A 81 7.96 1.17 -1.93
C TYR A 81 8.42 1.31 -0.47
N ARG A 82 9.38 0.48 -0.02
CA ARG A 82 9.92 0.56 1.34
C ARG A 82 10.71 1.84 1.57
N ALA A 83 11.47 2.32 0.58
CA ALA A 83 12.18 3.57 0.65
C ALA A 83 11.21 4.75 0.81
N MET A 84 10.13 4.76 0.03
CA MET A 84 9.05 5.74 0.14
C MET A 84 8.40 5.74 1.53
N ILE A 85 8.02 4.58 2.07
CA ILE A 85 7.42 4.51 3.42
C ILE A 85 8.41 4.97 4.49
N LYS A 86 9.69 4.62 4.39
CA LYS A 86 10.73 5.10 5.30
C LYS A 86 10.89 6.62 5.23
N ALA A 87 10.87 7.20 4.03
CA ALA A 87 10.93 8.64 3.85
C ALA A 87 9.74 9.33 4.53
N LEU A 88 8.52 8.80 4.35
CA LEU A 88 7.32 9.32 5.02
C LEU A 88 7.40 9.20 6.56
N MET A 89 7.90 8.08 7.08
CA MET A 89 8.08 7.91 8.53
C MET A 89 9.11 8.89 9.11
N ALA A 90 10.22 9.10 8.40
CA ALA A 90 11.23 10.08 8.79
C ALA A 90 10.66 11.51 8.78
N ALA A 91 9.86 11.84 7.78
CA ALA A 91 9.12 13.10 7.67
C ALA A 91 8.17 13.31 8.87
N ASN A 92 7.35 12.31 9.21
CA ASN A 92 6.47 12.38 10.38
C ASN A 92 7.25 12.56 11.70
N GLY A 93 8.41 11.89 11.84
CA GLY A 93 9.29 12.07 12.99
C GLY A 93 9.78 13.51 13.13
N LYS A 94 10.23 14.12 12.02
CA LYS A 94 10.66 15.53 11.96
C LYS A 94 9.53 16.49 12.34
N LEU A 95 8.29 16.24 11.87
CA LEU A 95 7.12 17.03 12.26
C LEU A 95 6.82 16.92 13.76
N GLY A 96 6.98 15.74 14.35
CA GLY A 96 6.87 15.54 15.79
C GLY A 96 7.88 16.38 16.59
N HIS A 97 9.11 16.50 16.11
CA HIS A 97 10.13 17.37 16.73
C HIS A 97 9.75 18.85 16.64
N ILE A 98 9.24 19.31 15.50
CA ILE A 98 8.76 20.69 15.33
C ILE A 98 7.63 20.99 16.33
N GLY A 99 6.63 20.10 16.42
CA GLY A 99 5.52 20.25 17.38
C GLY A 99 6.00 20.26 18.84
N GLY A 100 6.96 19.41 19.18
CA GLY A 100 7.59 19.38 20.50
C GLY A 100 8.29 20.70 20.86
N ASN A 101 9.06 21.25 19.92
CA ASN A 101 9.76 22.52 20.12
C ASN A 101 8.79 23.70 20.26
N LEU A 102 7.73 23.74 19.44
CA LEU A 102 6.68 24.74 19.55
C LEU A 102 5.98 24.66 20.91
N ASN A 103 5.64 23.45 21.37
CA ASN A 103 5.01 23.23 22.66
C ASN A 103 5.89 23.71 23.83
N GLN A 104 7.21 23.49 23.75
CA GLN A 104 8.17 24.01 24.74
C GLN A 104 8.20 25.54 24.74
N LEU A 105 8.18 26.18 23.58
CA LEU A 105 8.13 27.64 23.45
C LEU A 105 6.85 28.22 24.08
N THR A 106 5.70 27.63 23.76
CA THR A 106 4.40 28.00 24.35
C THR A 106 4.38 27.82 25.86
N HIS A 107 4.94 26.73 26.37
CA HIS A 107 5.04 26.51 27.81
C HIS A 107 5.92 27.55 28.51
N HIS A 108 7.07 27.92 27.93
CA HIS A 108 7.92 29.00 28.46
C HIS A 108 7.20 30.35 28.46
N LEU A 109 6.49 30.68 27.38
CA LEU A 109 5.69 31.90 27.27
C LEU A 109 4.59 31.96 28.33
N ASN A 110 3.89 30.84 28.56
CA ASN A 110 2.79 30.76 29.53
C ASN A 110 3.27 30.76 30.99
N LYS A 111 4.49 30.30 31.29
CA LYS A 111 5.02 30.27 32.67
C LYS A 111 5.84 31.50 33.05
N ASP A 112 6.75 31.93 32.19
CA ASP A 112 7.77 32.92 32.55
C ASP A 112 7.51 34.30 31.94
N GLY A 113 6.58 34.42 30.97
CA GLY A 113 6.20 35.67 30.30
C GLY A 113 7.29 36.34 29.45
N ALA A 114 8.55 35.90 29.57
CA ALA A 114 9.70 36.43 28.85
C ALA A 114 9.96 35.63 27.57
N TRP A 115 10.07 36.35 26.44
CA TRP A 115 10.43 35.75 25.16
C TRP A 115 11.86 35.15 25.24
N PRO A 116 12.10 33.89 24.82
CA PRO A 116 13.45 33.40 24.64
C PRO A 116 14.20 34.27 23.63
N HIS A 117 15.52 34.43 23.79
CA HIS A 117 16.29 35.40 23.01
C HIS A 117 15.95 35.35 21.50
N PRO A 118 15.65 36.47 20.82
CA PRO A 118 15.08 36.47 19.47
C PRO A 118 15.89 35.67 18.44
N ALA A 119 17.22 35.67 18.55
CA ALA A 119 18.10 34.89 17.67
C ALA A 119 17.97 33.36 17.85
N THR A 120 17.52 32.89 19.01
CA THR A 120 17.24 31.47 19.26
C THR A 120 15.91 31.08 18.63
N VAL A 121 14.91 31.95 18.70
CA VAL A 121 13.61 31.74 18.05
C VAL A 121 13.76 31.77 16.53
N GLN A 122 14.52 32.72 16.00
CA GLN A 122 14.78 32.79 14.56
C GLN A 122 15.49 31.54 14.04
N ARG A 123 16.55 31.07 14.71
CA ARG A 123 17.23 29.82 14.33
C ARG A 123 16.32 28.59 14.38
N LEU A 124 15.40 28.54 15.34
CA LEU A 124 14.41 27.47 15.40
C LEU A 124 13.47 27.54 14.19
N LEU A 125 12.96 28.73 13.85
CA LEU A 125 12.09 28.94 12.69
C LEU A 125 12.82 28.60 11.38
N ASP A 126 14.05 29.06 11.20
CA ASP A 126 14.87 28.75 10.02
C ASP A 126 15.09 27.23 9.88
N HIS A 127 15.27 26.54 11.01
CA HIS A 127 15.41 25.08 11.02
C HIS A 127 14.09 24.37 10.70
N VAL A 128 12.95 24.89 11.18
CA VAL A 128 11.62 24.39 10.82
C VAL A 128 11.39 24.56 9.33
N ASP A 129 11.66 25.74 8.76
CA ASP A 129 11.47 26.02 7.33
C ASP A 129 12.32 25.10 6.45
N ALA A 130 13.60 24.93 6.80
CA ALA A 130 14.47 23.99 6.09
C ALA A 130 13.94 22.54 6.17
N THR A 131 13.45 22.14 7.35
CA THR A 131 12.88 20.80 7.57
C THR A 131 11.59 20.59 6.77
N VAL A 132 10.73 21.60 6.66
CA VAL A 132 9.51 21.57 5.84
C VAL A 132 9.84 21.49 4.36
N ALA A 133 10.81 22.27 3.88
CA ALA A 133 11.25 22.23 2.49
C ALA A 133 11.82 20.85 2.09
N GLU A 134 12.58 20.20 2.98
CA GLU A 134 13.03 18.82 2.78
C GLU A 134 11.85 17.83 2.71
N LEU A 135 10.80 18.06 3.51
CA LEU A 135 9.60 17.26 3.53
C LEU A 135 8.82 17.37 2.22
N ASP A 136 8.64 18.59 1.72
CA ASP A 136 7.96 18.88 0.46
C ASP A 136 8.70 18.23 -0.73
N ALA A 137 10.04 18.29 -0.73
CA ALA A 137 10.85 17.63 -1.76
C ALA A 137 10.69 16.10 -1.71
N ALA A 138 10.65 15.49 -0.53
CA ALA A 138 10.42 14.06 -0.37
C ALA A 138 9.01 13.66 -0.84
N ILE A 139 7.98 14.47 -0.54
CA ILE A 139 6.61 14.24 -1.01
C ILE A 139 6.52 14.36 -2.54
N ALA A 140 7.21 15.34 -3.13
CA ALA A 140 7.23 15.53 -4.59
C ALA A 140 7.82 14.32 -5.32
N GLN A 141 8.96 13.78 -4.87
CA GLN A 141 9.53 12.57 -5.47
C GLN A 141 8.60 11.36 -5.40
N VAL A 142 7.85 11.25 -4.31
CA VAL A 142 6.86 10.18 -4.12
C VAL A 142 5.63 10.35 -5.03
N ALA A 143 5.24 11.60 -5.32
CA ALA A 143 4.14 11.91 -6.21
C ALA A 143 4.50 11.71 -7.69
N GLU A 144 5.74 12.01 -8.08
CA GLU A 144 6.24 11.87 -9.46
C GLU A 144 6.55 10.41 -9.84
N GLY A 145 6.91 9.56 -8.87
CA GLY A 145 7.19 8.14 -9.08
C GLY A 145 5.96 7.23 -9.22
N ARG A 146 4.75 7.79 -9.42
CA ARG A 146 3.48 7.05 -9.43
C ARG A 146 2.75 7.13 -10.77
#